data_AF-A0AAW6H8H1-F1
#
_entry.id   AF-A0AAW6H8H1-F1
#
_cell.length_a   1.000
_cell.length_b   1.000
_cell.length_c   1.000
_cell.angle_alpha   90.00
_cell.angle_beta   90.00
_cell.angle_gamma   90.00
#
_symmetry.space_group_name_H-M   'P 1'
#
loop_
_entity.id
_entity.type
_entity.pdbx_description
1 polymer ?
#
loop_
_entity_poly.entity_id
_entity_poly.type
_entity_poly.pdbx_seq_one_letter_code
_entity_poly.pdbx_strand_id
1 'polypeptide(L)' 'CIYTEQMPKTALLDGQKIKKTNVGKLEENWETEFTITAWCPDKKQGTCLLRLPDDGKEHIIEFIY' A
#
# COMPACT_ATOMS: atom_id res chain seq x y z
N CYS A 1 -1.29 7.17 5.00
CA CYS A 1 -2.69 6.78 4.75
C CYS A 1 -3.23 7.65 3.62
N ILE A 2 -3.91 7.06 2.64
CA ILE A 2 -4.45 7.76 1.47
C ILE A 2 -5.97 7.67 1.53
N TYR A 3 -6.65 8.81 1.44
CA TYR A 3 -8.12 8.87 1.41
C TYR A 3 -8.60 8.83 -0.04
N THR A 4 -9.60 7.99 -0.32
CA THR A 4 -10.10 7.81 -1.69
C THR A 4 -11.64 7.80 -1.68
N GLU A 5 -12.28 8.66 -2.47
CA GLU A 5 -13.75 8.61 -2.64
C GLU A 5 -14.20 7.31 -3.31
N GLN A 6 -13.44 6.87 -4.32
CA GLN A 6 -13.63 5.59 -4.99
C GLN A 6 -12.46 4.67 -4.64
N MET A 7 -12.75 3.44 -4.25
CA MET A 7 -11.71 2.50 -3.86
C MET A 7 -10.97 1.99 -5.10
N PRO A 8 -9.65 2.22 -5.23
CA PRO A 8 -8.89 1.71 -6.36
C PRO A 8 -8.91 0.18 -6.40
N LYS A 9 -9.01 -0.37 -7.61
CA LYS A 9 -8.97 -1.82 -7.89
C LYS A 9 -7.58 -2.40 -7.71
N THR A 10 -6.55 -1.65 -8.06
CA THR A 10 -5.15 -2.03 -7.86
C THR A 10 -4.24 -0.84 -7.61
N ALA A 11 -3.16 -1.06 -6.87
CA ALA A 11 -2.04 -0.14 -6.76
C ALA A 11 -0.82 -0.74 -7.48
N LEU A 12 -0.04 0.12 -8.13
CA LEU A 12 1.25 -0.20 -8.75
C LEU A 12 2.33 0.62 -8.05
N LEU A 13 3.51 0.03 -7.84
CA LEU A 13 4.73 0.70 -7.42
C LEU A 13 5.74 0.56 -8.56
N ASP A 14 6.15 1.68 -9.16
CA ASP A 14 7.04 1.71 -10.33
C ASP A 14 6.59 0.78 -11.46
N GLY A 15 5.29 0.78 -11.75
CA GLY A 15 4.67 -0.10 -12.74
C GLY A 15 4.50 -1.57 -12.31
N GLN A 16 4.97 -1.97 -11.12
CA GLN A 16 4.78 -3.31 -10.58
C GLN A 16 3.58 -3.40 -9.65
N LYS A 17 2.74 -4.43 -9.85
CA LYS A 17 1.53 -4.62 -9.06
C LYS A 17 1.85 -4.93 -7.60
N ILE A 18 1.32 -4.13 -6.69
CA ILE A 18 1.51 -4.32 -5.26
C ILE A 18 0.57 -5.41 -4.77
N LYS A 19 1.09 -6.30 -3.92
CA LYS A 19 0.29 -7.35 -3.31
C LYS A 19 -0.71 -6.74 -2.33
N LYS A 20 -1.98 -7.08 -2.54
CA LYS A 20 -3.04 -6.74 -1.59
C LYS A 20 -2.91 -7.60 -0.33
N THR A 21 -2.91 -6.94 0.81
CA THR A 21 -2.88 -7.57 2.14
C THR A 21 -3.99 -6.99 3.02
N ASN A 22 -4.18 -7.57 4.21
CA ASN A 22 -5.10 -7.08 5.23
C ASN A 22 -4.33 -6.24 6.26
N VAL A 23 -5.03 -5.35 6.96
CA VAL A 23 -4.41 -4.44 7.95
C VAL A 23 -3.59 -5.19 9.00
N GLY A 24 -4.11 -6.29 9.58
CA GLY A 24 -3.37 -7.07 10.56
C GLY A 24 -2.05 -7.67 10.04
N LYS A 25 -2.03 -8.08 8.76
CA LYS A 25 -0.80 -8.58 8.11
C LYS A 25 0.12 -7.46 7.61
N LEU A 26 -0.43 -6.26 7.41
CA LEU A 26 0.35 -5.06 7.07
C LEU A 26 1.11 -4.54 8.31
N GLU A 27 0.47 -4.65 9.48
CA GLU A 27 0.95 -4.25 10.80
C GLU A 27 1.87 -5.28 11.46
N GLU A 28 1.74 -6.56 11.12
CA GLU A 28 2.73 -7.58 11.48
C GLU A 28 4.13 -7.18 10.95
N ASN A 29 5.16 -7.31 11.80
CA ASN A 29 6.56 -7.02 11.48
C ASN A 29 6.85 -5.55 11.13
N TRP A 30 6.12 -4.58 11.72
CA TRP A 30 6.42 -3.14 11.60
C TRP A 30 7.84 -2.75 12.02
N GLU A 31 8.38 -3.43 13.03
CA GLU A 31 9.70 -3.11 13.61
C GLU A 31 10.87 -3.87 12.95
N THR A 32 10.60 -4.92 12.18
CA THR A 32 11.62 -5.86 11.69
C THR A 32 11.72 -5.97 10.17
N GLU A 33 10.68 -5.62 9.42
CA GLU A 33 10.69 -5.68 7.95
C GLU A 33 10.60 -4.31 7.29
N PHE A 34 11.77 -3.72 6.99
CA PHE A 34 11.89 -2.42 6.32
C PHE A 34 11.88 -2.51 4.79
N THR A 35 11.78 -3.71 4.23
CA THR A 35 11.87 -3.96 2.78
C THR A 35 10.52 -4.29 2.14
N ILE A 36 9.44 -4.42 2.93
CA ILE A 36 8.13 -4.83 2.41
C ILE A 36 7.45 -3.67 1.69
N THR A 37 7.00 -3.97 0.47
CA THR A 37 5.95 -3.20 -0.21
C THR A 37 4.61 -3.93 -0.03
N ALA A 38 3.62 -3.27 0.55
CA ALA A 38 2.32 -3.87 0.78
C ALA A 38 1.19 -2.85 0.74
N TRP A 39 0.03 -3.27 0.21
CA TRP A 39 -1.13 -2.41 0.00
C TRP A 39 -2.37 -3.01 0.66
N CYS A 40 -3.09 -2.22 1.45
CA CYS A 40 -4.34 -2.60 2.11
C CYS A 40 -5.43 -1.54 1.84
N PRO A 41 -6.31 -1.79 0.86
CA PRO A 41 -7.50 -0.97 0.64
C PRO A 41 -8.60 -1.31 1.65
N ASP A 42 -9.05 -0.34 2.43
CA ASP A 42 -10.13 -0.44 3.40
C ASP A 42 -11.38 0.29 2.90
N LYS A 43 -12.33 -0.48 2.36
CA LYS A 43 -13.60 0.05 1.83
C LYS A 43 -14.55 0.55 2.92
N LYS A 44 -14.41 0.08 4.16
CA LYS A 44 -15.27 0.52 5.26
C LYS A 44 -14.89 1.93 5.71
N GLN A 45 -13.59 2.22 5.73
CA GLN A 45 -13.05 3.51 6.14
C GLN A 45 -12.83 4.48 4.97
N GLY A 46 -12.90 4.00 3.72
CA GLY A 46 -12.62 4.82 2.53
C GLY A 46 -11.12 5.19 2.42
N THR A 47 -10.25 4.35 2.99
CA THR A 47 -8.82 4.62 3.09
C THR A 47 -8.00 3.50 2.47
N CYS A 48 -6.83 3.83 1.94
CA CYS A 48 -5.81 2.90 1.52
C CYS A 48 -4.57 3.08 2.39
N LEU A 49 -4.12 1.98 3.00
CA LEU A 49 -2.83 1.91 3.65
C LEU A 49 -1.82 1.34 2.66
N LEU A 50 -0.68 2.00 2.57
CA LEU A 50 0.42 1.59 1.72
C LEU A 50 1.69 1.63 2.58
N ARG A 51 2.42 0.53 2.56
CA ARG A 51 3.74 0.40 3.19
C ARG A 51 4.76 0.29 2.08
N LEU A 52 5.79 1.14 2.17
CA LEU A 52 6.90 1.22 1.24
C LEU A 52 8.19 1.07 2.04
N PRO A 53 9.24 0.51 1.42
CA PRO A 53 10.57 0.55 2.01
C PRO A 53 11.08 1.99 2.10
N ASP A 54 11.86 2.29 3.13
CA ASP A 54 12.57 3.56 3.26
C ASP A 54 13.99 3.38 2.71
N ASP A 55 14.10 3.24 1.39
CA ASP A 55 15.37 3.02 0.69
C ASP A 55 15.96 4.32 0.09
N GLY A 56 15.34 5.47 0.38
CA GLY A 56 15.77 6.79 -0.07
C GLY A 56 15.63 7.01 -1.58
N LYS A 57 14.84 6.19 -2.27
CA LYS A 57 14.57 6.34 -3.71
C LYS A 57 13.23 7.00 -3.95
N GLU A 58 13.14 7.69 -5.09
CA GLU A 58 11.87 8.12 -5.63
C GLU A 58 11.12 6.89 -6.16
N HIS A 59 9.86 6.76 -5.76
CA HIS A 59 8.97 5.69 -6.19
C HIS A 59 7.68 6.29 -6.74
N ILE A 60 7.22 5.78 -7.88
CA ILE A 60 5.95 6.20 -8.48
C ILE A 60 4.85 5.23 -8.03
N ILE A 61 3.80 5.78 -7.43
CA ILE A 61 2.63 5.00 -6.97
C ILE A 61 1.45 5.34 -7.87
N GLU A 62 0.91 4.35 -8.56
CA GLU A 62 -0.24 4.53 -9.44
C GLU A 62 -1.45 3.75 -8.92
N PHE A 63 -2.61 4.41 -8.91
CA PHE A 63 -3.88 3.80 -8.53
C PHE A 63 -4.74 3.59 -9.78
N ILE A 64 -5.19 2.36 -9.98
CA ILE A 64 -6.12 1.99 -11.06
C ILE A 64 -7.51 1.82 -10.45
N TYR A 65 -8.50 2.54 -11.00
CA TYR A 65 -9.88 2.59 -10.50
C TYR A 65 -10.86 1.69 -11.28
#